data_AF-A0A1G8Z3D8-F1
#
_entry.id   AF-A0A1G8Z3D8-F1
#
_cell.length_a   1.000
_cell.length_b   1.000
_cell.length_c   1.000
_cell.angle_alpha   90.00
_cell.angle_beta   90.00
_cell.angle_gamma   90.00
#
_symmetry.space_group_name_H-M   'P 1'
#
loop_
_entity.id
_entity.type
_entity.pdbx_description
1 polymer ?
#
loop_
_entity_poly.entity_id
_entity_poly.type
_entity_poly.pdbx_seq_one_letter_code
_entity_poly.pdbx_strand_id
1 'polypeptide(L)'
;MHGKHHLERELLNLRFLRGRRRSLPDIPNDSCAPGWEVPRTGAELLAAPYRQQLLKAIQEGTSLTDLVFEAYVKEPLKRYAEHVQLLPASESHHHSYPGGMLDHGLETCVFGLRLRRQHLLPPKETPEKQSSAGELWSVAVIYACLLHDIAKVIVDVDIYLRSGRRWCLWEGIIPDQYRVRYIKGRDYFLHAAANPLLCKEVIGNAGLEWLRSQPELFGLVMYAISGHTERSGVVGEIVSQADRASVAKSLGGKVSNIDKAPRESLQSKLKGAIRHIVTEKIRLNEKGAQGFVTPEALWLVTPLVPREIKSYLLSHGIEGVPSNESRLYDEMQSHGLIIENPEGRSVWKCRVEMGEWRADLSMLKVHKSLVWSGDEEPEVFSGSVEAIDVGEIGEGSQPARQHRKDQEKGEKPATAETSESQDDLESSILDIATGGDEKAAPDMERQPSRNPDEGAEKLAGQASPGQSSSGEEFLAWLRGGLKTHKVLMNDSKALVHAVDGMLMVVSPRVFKRYCQEVSGEEKGWKEVQDSFQKLKLHKKNKDGGSFHKVKVVGPNKKSSTLSGYLVGKDDLMEEDKVVFDNPFIDLIDGKPEE
;
A
#
# COMPACT_ATOMS: atom_id res chain seq x y z
N MET A 1 25.20 -42.82 48.97
CA MET A 1 24.45 -43.15 47.74
C MET A 1 22.96 -42.81 47.89
N HIS A 2 22.60 -41.53 48.07
CA HIS A 2 21.20 -41.08 48.16
C HIS A 2 20.88 -39.86 47.28
N GLY A 3 21.82 -39.43 46.41
CA GLY A 3 21.66 -38.21 45.60
C GLY A 3 21.23 -38.41 44.14
N LYS A 4 21.23 -39.65 43.62
CA LYS A 4 20.86 -39.92 42.20
C LYS A 4 19.37 -40.15 41.98
N HIS A 5 18.61 -40.56 43.00
CA HIS A 5 17.17 -40.81 42.88
C HIS A 5 16.29 -39.55 42.99
N HIS A 6 16.83 -38.42 43.44
CA HIS A 6 16.08 -37.16 43.52
C HIS A 6 16.01 -36.44 42.16
N LEU A 7 17.12 -36.43 41.41
CA LEU A 7 17.17 -35.83 40.06
C LEU A 7 16.30 -36.59 39.05
N GLU A 8 16.24 -37.92 39.12
CA GLU A 8 15.37 -38.72 38.24
C GLU A 8 13.88 -38.50 38.54
N ARG A 9 13.51 -38.18 39.78
CA ARG A 9 12.12 -37.84 40.16
C ARG A 9 11.72 -36.43 39.73
N GLU A 10 12.62 -35.46 39.76
CA GLU A 10 12.36 -34.12 39.21
C GLU A 10 12.23 -34.12 37.68
N LEU A 11 13.02 -34.95 36.98
CA LEU A 11 12.91 -35.13 35.54
C LEU A 11 11.62 -35.87 35.11
N LEU A 12 11.05 -36.71 35.99
CA LEU A 12 9.75 -37.35 35.73
C LEU A 12 8.57 -36.38 35.93
N ASN A 13 8.66 -35.43 36.86
CA ASN A 13 7.61 -34.43 37.11
C ASN A 13 7.52 -33.36 36.01
N LEU A 14 8.57 -33.17 35.21
CA LEU A 14 8.54 -32.33 34.00
C LEU A 14 7.71 -32.93 32.85
N ARG A 15 7.28 -34.20 32.95
CA ARG A 15 6.35 -34.80 31.96
C ARG A 15 4.91 -34.34 32.11
N PHE A 16 4.55 -33.71 33.23
CA PHE A 16 3.20 -33.19 33.48
C PHE A 16 2.92 -31.84 32.77
N LEU A 17 3.95 -31.19 32.22
CA LEU A 17 3.83 -29.97 31.41
C LEU A 17 3.65 -30.25 29.90
N ARG A 18 3.65 -31.53 29.47
CA ARG A 18 3.09 -31.88 28.16
C ARG A 18 1.58 -31.90 28.27
N GLY A 19 0.99 -30.71 28.21
CA GLY A 19 -0.41 -30.56 27.83
C GLY A 19 -0.70 -31.43 26.61
N ARG A 20 -1.86 -32.12 26.67
CA ARG A 20 -2.40 -33.04 25.66
C ARG A 20 -1.84 -32.74 24.27
N ARG A 21 -1.27 -33.74 23.59
CA ARG A 21 -1.19 -33.76 22.12
C ARG A 21 -2.61 -33.50 21.59
N ARG A 22 -2.94 -32.23 21.36
CA ARG A 22 -3.92 -31.89 20.33
C ARG A 22 -3.28 -32.38 19.05
N SER A 23 -3.97 -33.31 18.38
CA SER A 23 -3.69 -33.60 16.98
C SER A 23 -3.48 -32.27 16.27
N LEU A 24 -2.36 -32.17 15.56
CA LEU A 24 -2.13 -31.06 14.63
C LEU A 24 -3.38 -30.99 13.75
N PRO A 25 -4.04 -29.82 13.60
CA PRO A 25 -5.06 -29.70 12.58
C PRO A 25 -4.40 -30.05 11.24
N ASP A 26 -5.06 -30.91 10.47
CA ASP A 26 -4.61 -31.35 9.16
C ASP A 26 -4.12 -30.14 8.36
N ILE A 27 -2.92 -30.28 7.79
CA ILE A 27 -2.36 -29.30 6.85
C ILE A 27 -3.37 -29.23 5.69
N PRO A 28 -4.13 -28.13 5.51
CA PRO A 28 -4.87 -27.97 4.28
C PRO A 28 -3.83 -27.87 3.19
N ASN A 29 -3.90 -28.78 2.22
CA ASN A 29 -3.05 -28.76 1.05
C ASN A 29 -3.51 -27.56 0.19
N ASP A 30 -3.12 -26.35 0.60
CA ASP A 30 -3.38 -25.13 -0.17
C ASP A 30 -2.52 -25.20 -1.42
N SER A 31 -3.20 -25.57 -2.50
CA SER A 31 -2.71 -25.59 -3.87
C SER A 31 -2.47 -24.17 -4.37
N CYS A 32 -1.47 -23.48 -3.81
CA CYS A 32 -0.80 -22.30 -4.36
C CYS A 32 0.36 -21.88 -3.44
N ALA A 33 1.54 -22.53 -3.51
CA ALA A 33 2.67 -22.15 -2.66
C ALA A 33 3.91 -21.77 -3.48
N PRO A 34 4.45 -20.53 -3.34
CA PRO A 34 5.79 -20.17 -3.79
C PRO A 34 6.87 -21.09 -3.18
N GLY A 35 8.08 -21.06 -3.75
CA GLY A 35 9.22 -21.88 -3.32
C GLY A 35 9.60 -21.69 -1.83
N TRP A 36 10.48 -22.56 -1.32
CA TRP A 36 11.12 -22.32 -0.02
C TRP A 36 12.13 -21.19 -0.16
N GLU A 37 12.07 -20.18 0.71
CA GLU A 37 13.00 -19.06 0.69
C GLU A 37 14.31 -19.44 1.37
N VAL A 38 15.44 -19.01 0.81
CA VAL A 38 16.78 -19.25 1.38
C VAL A 38 17.17 -18.03 2.23
N PRO A 39 17.56 -18.20 3.50
CA PRO A 39 18.08 -17.11 4.31
C PRO A 39 19.28 -16.43 3.65
N ARG A 40 19.33 -15.10 3.73
CA ARG A 40 20.40 -14.26 3.18
C ARG A 40 21.02 -13.42 4.28
N THR A 41 22.28 -13.06 4.09
CA THR A 41 22.97 -12.11 4.96
C THR A 41 22.41 -10.70 4.79
N GLY A 42 22.62 -9.84 5.79
CA GLY A 42 22.17 -8.46 5.73
C GLY A 42 22.81 -7.69 4.58
N ALA A 43 24.07 -8.02 4.26
CA ALA A 43 24.78 -7.43 3.12
C ALA A 43 24.13 -7.81 1.78
N GLU A 44 23.78 -9.08 1.58
CA GLU A 44 23.11 -9.55 0.35
C GLU A 44 21.71 -8.96 0.23
N LEU A 45 20.96 -8.87 1.34
CA LEU A 45 19.63 -8.30 1.35
C LEU A 45 19.64 -6.81 1.02
N LEU A 46 20.63 -6.07 1.52
CA LEU A 46 20.77 -4.64 1.24
C LEU A 46 21.40 -4.35 -0.13
N ALA A 47 21.99 -5.33 -0.82
CA ALA A 47 22.71 -5.12 -2.08
C ALA A 47 21.80 -4.77 -3.28
N ALA A 48 20.48 -4.94 -3.16
CA ALA A 48 19.54 -4.57 -4.22
C ALA A 48 19.70 -3.08 -4.59
N PRO A 49 19.66 -2.71 -5.89
CA PRO A 49 19.90 -1.33 -6.33
C PRO A 49 19.05 -0.29 -5.61
N TYR A 50 17.76 -0.55 -5.45
CA TYR A 50 16.83 0.31 -4.72
C TYR A 50 17.24 0.51 -3.25
N ARG A 51 17.59 -0.57 -2.55
CA ARG A 51 18.03 -0.53 -1.13
C ARG A 51 19.37 0.17 -0.96
N GLN A 52 20.28 0.05 -1.93
CA GLN A 52 21.53 0.82 -1.93
C GLN A 52 21.26 2.32 -2.07
N GLN A 53 20.28 2.72 -2.87
CA GLN A 53 19.90 4.12 -2.99
C GLN A 53 19.25 4.65 -1.69
N LEU A 54 18.37 3.87 -1.05
CA LEU A 54 17.83 4.22 0.26
C LEU A 54 18.92 4.33 1.32
N LEU A 55 19.88 3.40 1.33
CA LEU A 55 21.02 3.46 2.24
C LEU A 55 21.87 4.71 2.02
N LYS A 56 22.11 5.09 0.76
CA LYS A 56 22.79 6.34 0.41
C LYS A 56 22.02 7.55 0.92
N ALA A 57 20.69 7.57 0.76
CA ALA A 57 19.83 8.63 1.27
C ALA A 57 19.85 8.72 2.81
N ILE A 58 19.90 7.59 3.51
CA ILE A 58 20.06 7.54 4.97
C ILE A 58 21.44 8.10 5.36
N GLN A 59 22.50 7.75 4.63
CA GLN A 59 23.85 8.26 4.87
C GLN A 59 23.92 9.77 4.67
N GLU A 60 23.45 10.27 3.52
CA GLU A 60 23.32 11.71 3.20
C GLU A 60 22.36 12.43 4.16
N GLY A 61 21.44 11.68 4.78
CA GLY A 61 20.51 12.09 5.82
C GLY A 61 21.19 12.52 7.12
N THR A 62 22.37 11.99 7.39
CA THR A 62 23.16 12.15 8.62
C THR A 62 24.49 12.87 8.36
N SER A 63 25.09 13.46 9.38
CA SER A 63 26.41 14.11 9.29
C SER A 63 27.52 13.25 9.92
N LEU A 64 27.34 11.94 9.92
CA LEU A 64 28.27 10.98 10.53
C LEU A 64 29.50 10.77 9.64
N THR A 65 30.66 10.53 10.25
CA THR A 65 31.83 10.01 9.51
C THR A 65 31.56 8.56 9.08
N ASP A 66 32.22 8.10 8.02
CA ASP A 66 32.00 6.75 7.49
C ASP A 66 32.15 5.66 8.55
N LEU A 67 33.17 5.75 9.42
CA LEU A 67 33.38 4.77 10.50
C LEU A 67 32.22 4.75 11.51
N VAL A 68 31.68 5.92 11.85
CA VAL A 68 30.56 6.03 12.79
C VAL A 68 29.26 5.59 12.12
N PHE A 69 29.04 5.95 10.86
CA PHE A 69 27.89 5.51 10.08
C PHE A 69 27.86 3.98 9.94
N GLU A 70 28.99 3.36 9.60
CA GLU A 70 29.12 1.91 9.49
C GLU A 70 28.74 1.23 10.82
N ALA A 71 29.31 1.68 11.94
CA ALA A 71 29.11 1.06 13.25
C ALA A 71 27.71 1.28 13.84
N TYR A 72 27.15 2.49 13.70
CA TYR A 72 25.93 2.89 14.42
C TYR A 72 24.68 2.94 13.53
N VAL A 73 24.79 2.87 12.21
CA VAL A 73 23.63 2.89 11.31
C VAL A 73 23.63 1.67 10.41
N LYS A 74 24.68 1.45 9.63
CA LYS A 74 24.70 0.35 8.64
C LYS A 74 24.70 -1.02 9.29
N GLU A 75 25.43 -1.22 10.38
CA GLU A 75 25.46 -2.52 11.06
C GLU A 75 24.10 -2.86 11.73
N PRO A 76 23.40 -1.92 12.40
CA PRO A 76 22.00 -2.11 12.76
C PRO A 76 21.07 -2.41 11.58
N LEU A 77 21.23 -1.74 10.44
CA LEU A 77 20.44 -2.01 9.24
C LEU A 77 20.67 -3.42 8.68
N LYS A 78 21.91 -3.92 8.69
CA LYS A 78 22.21 -5.30 8.29
C LYS A 78 21.55 -6.30 9.23
N ARG A 79 21.63 -6.09 10.54
CA ARG A 79 20.97 -6.98 11.52
C ARG A 79 19.46 -6.93 11.39
N TYR A 80 18.88 -5.75 11.22
CA TYR A 80 17.46 -5.60 10.89
C TYR A 80 17.08 -6.43 9.67
N ALA A 81 17.83 -6.29 8.56
CA ALA A 81 17.62 -7.06 7.34
C ALA A 81 17.70 -8.57 7.59
N GLU A 82 18.66 -9.04 8.39
CA GLU A 82 18.80 -10.46 8.71
C GLU A 82 17.64 -11.02 9.54
N HIS A 83 17.00 -10.18 10.36
CA HIS A 83 15.83 -10.58 11.15
C HIS A 83 14.54 -10.59 10.33
N VAL A 84 14.36 -9.62 9.43
CA VAL A 84 13.13 -9.51 8.61
C VAL A 84 13.21 -10.27 7.28
N GLN A 85 14.41 -10.62 6.80
CA GLN A 85 14.64 -11.39 5.57
C GLN A 85 13.76 -10.91 4.39
N LEU A 86 13.03 -11.82 3.75
CA LEU A 86 12.07 -11.53 2.68
C LEU A 86 10.63 -11.51 3.18
N LEU A 87 10.41 -11.23 4.47
CA LEU A 87 9.05 -11.17 5.00
C LEU A 87 8.29 -9.99 4.37
N PRO A 88 6.99 -10.19 4.04
CA PRO A 88 6.10 -9.10 3.73
C PRO A 88 5.77 -8.29 4.99
N ALA A 89 5.60 -6.97 4.85
CA ALA A 89 5.19 -6.11 5.97
C ALA A 89 3.67 -6.17 6.25
N SER A 90 2.89 -6.68 5.29
CA SER A 90 1.42 -6.68 5.32
C SER A 90 0.83 -7.78 4.43
N GLU A 91 -0.41 -8.21 4.67
CA GLU A 91 -1.08 -9.23 3.84
C GLU A 91 -1.59 -8.71 2.50
N SER A 92 -2.05 -7.46 2.46
CA SER A 92 -2.85 -6.94 1.35
C SER A 92 -2.45 -5.53 0.91
N HIS A 93 -1.39 -4.96 1.49
CA HIS A 93 -0.96 -3.59 1.20
C HIS A 93 0.31 -3.53 0.35
N HIS A 94 0.82 -2.31 0.15
CA HIS A 94 1.96 -1.97 -0.70
C HIS A 94 3.22 -2.80 -0.42
N HIS A 95 3.46 -3.21 0.83
CA HIS A 95 4.61 -4.01 1.21
C HIS A 95 4.26 -5.50 1.43
N SER A 96 3.26 -6.01 0.73
CA SER A 96 2.84 -7.43 0.81
C SER A 96 3.71 -8.40 -0.01
N TYR A 97 4.68 -7.89 -0.75
CA TYR A 97 5.61 -8.67 -1.56
C TYR A 97 6.83 -9.16 -0.74
N PRO A 98 7.58 -10.17 -1.25
CA PRO A 98 8.79 -10.66 -0.57
C PRO A 98 9.85 -9.57 -0.37
N GLY A 99 10.20 -9.30 0.89
CA GLY A 99 11.14 -8.25 1.27
C GLY A 99 10.51 -6.89 1.55
N GLY A 100 9.18 -6.78 1.46
CA GLY A 100 8.48 -5.52 1.75
C GLY A 100 8.70 -5.00 3.16
N MET A 101 8.93 -5.87 4.16
CA MET A 101 9.25 -5.45 5.54
C MET A 101 10.60 -4.72 5.64
N LEU A 102 11.58 -5.14 4.84
CA LEU A 102 12.88 -4.48 4.79
C LEU A 102 12.76 -3.11 4.11
N ASP A 103 12.06 -3.06 2.97
CA ASP A 103 11.87 -1.83 2.20
C ASP A 103 11.10 -0.79 3.02
N HIS A 104 9.98 -1.18 3.65
CA HIS A 104 9.22 -0.32 4.56
C HIS A 104 10.09 0.29 5.66
N GLY A 105 10.92 -0.53 6.32
CA GLY A 105 11.82 -0.07 7.37
C GLY A 105 12.83 0.97 6.86
N LEU A 106 13.42 0.75 5.69
CA LEU A 106 14.38 1.66 5.07
C LEU A 106 13.73 2.97 4.61
N GLU A 107 12.57 2.89 3.95
CA GLU A 107 11.79 4.04 3.52
C GLU A 107 11.37 4.90 4.72
N THR A 108 10.86 4.27 5.77
CA THR A 108 10.48 4.95 7.02
C THR A 108 11.68 5.66 7.66
N CYS A 109 12.90 5.10 7.57
CA CYS A 109 14.11 5.80 8.02
C CYS A 109 14.40 7.06 7.18
N VAL A 110 14.31 6.97 5.85
CA VAL A 110 14.53 8.12 4.96
C VAL A 110 13.54 9.24 5.25
N PHE A 111 12.25 8.93 5.35
CA PHE A 111 11.22 9.92 5.70
C PHE A 111 11.42 10.48 7.11
N GLY A 112 11.75 9.61 8.09
CA GLY A 112 12.01 10.03 9.46
C GLY A 112 13.16 11.02 9.57
N LEU A 113 14.27 10.79 8.85
CA LEU A 113 15.40 11.71 8.82
C LEU A 113 15.05 13.05 8.15
N ARG A 114 14.24 13.03 7.10
CA ARG A 114 13.77 14.26 6.45
C ARG A 114 12.90 15.10 7.38
N LEU A 115 11.95 14.47 8.07
CA LEU A 115 11.10 15.15 9.06
C LEU A 115 11.92 15.66 10.25
N ARG A 116 12.90 14.87 10.71
CA ARG A 116 13.84 15.28 11.76
C ARG A 116 14.57 16.58 11.40
N ARG A 117 14.93 16.83 10.13
CA ARG A 117 15.58 18.08 9.69
C ARG A 117 14.71 19.32 9.87
N GLN A 118 13.38 19.17 9.93
CA GLN A 118 12.45 20.26 10.16
C GLN A 118 12.34 20.62 11.65
N HIS A 119 12.94 19.84 12.53
CA HIS A 119 12.91 20.04 13.98
C HIS A 119 14.27 20.48 14.53
N LEU A 120 14.24 21.44 15.46
CA LEU A 120 15.39 21.79 16.30
C LEU A 120 15.44 20.83 17.49
N LEU A 121 16.28 19.79 17.38
CA LEU A 121 16.42 18.73 18.37
C LEU A 121 17.80 18.78 19.04
N PRO A 122 17.91 18.60 20.37
CA PRO A 122 16.84 18.41 21.35
C PRO A 122 15.93 19.64 21.56
N PRO A 123 14.64 19.47 21.92
CA PRO A 123 13.75 20.59 22.19
C PRO A 123 14.22 21.42 23.39
N LYS A 124 14.05 22.75 23.32
CA LYS A 124 14.32 23.70 24.43
C LYS A 124 15.78 23.76 24.92
N GLU A 125 16.71 23.16 24.19
CA GLU A 125 18.15 23.26 24.47
C GLU A 125 18.82 24.37 23.66
N THR A 126 20.04 24.73 24.05
CA THR A 126 20.81 25.76 23.34
C THR A 126 21.26 25.28 21.95
N PRO A 127 21.47 26.18 20.97
CA PRO A 127 21.93 25.81 19.63
C PRO A 127 23.21 24.95 19.62
N GLU A 128 24.14 25.20 20.56
CA GLU A 128 25.39 24.44 20.69
C GLU A 128 25.14 22.99 21.14
N LYS A 129 24.21 22.80 22.07
CA LYS A 129 23.77 21.46 22.49
C LYS A 129 22.95 20.76 21.41
N GLN A 130 22.12 21.49 20.67
CA GLN A 130 21.39 20.96 19.52
C GLN A 130 22.35 20.48 18.42
N SER A 131 23.41 21.26 18.15
CA SER A 131 24.42 20.86 17.17
C SER A 131 25.23 19.64 17.63
N SER A 132 25.59 19.55 18.91
CA SER A 132 26.42 18.44 19.44
C SER A 132 25.65 17.15 19.70
N ALA A 133 24.37 17.23 20.09
CA ALA A 133 23.49 16.08 20.29
C ALA A 133 22.74 15.67 19.01
N GLY A 134 22.73 16.52 17.99
CA GLY A 134 21.87 16.38 16.82
C GLY A 134 22.02 15.04 16.11
N GLU A 135 23.25 14.54 15.96
CA GLU A 135 23.49 13.26 15.26
C GLU A 135 23.00 12.04 16.05
N LEU A 136 23.09 12.06 17.40
CA LEU A 136 22.49 11.01 18.22
C LEU A 136 20.96 11.00 18.06
N TRP A 137 20.32 12.16 17.95
CA TRP A 137 18.88 12.26 17.69
C TRP A 137 18.51 11.74 16.31
N SER A 138 19.31 12.00 15.27
CA SER A 138 19.12 11.41 13.94
C SER A 138 19.17 9.89 14.01
N VAL A 139 20.18 9.33 14.69
CA VAL A 139 20.34 7.88 14.85
C VAL A 139 19.22 7.26 15.70
N ALA A 140 18.77 7.96 16.75
CA ALA A 140 17.63 7.55 17.56
C ALA A 140 16.33 7.47 16.75
N VAL A 141 16.10 8.42 15.83
CA VAL A 141 14.97 8.37 14.89
C VAL A 141 15.08 7.16 13.97
N ILE A 142 16.27 6.88 13.40
CA ILE A 142 16.50 5.68 12.59
C ILE A 142 16.15 4.42 13.39
N TYR A 143 16.64 4.30 14.63
CA TYR A 143 16.35 3.14 15.48
C TYR A 143 14.86 2.99 15.77
N ALA A 144 14.15 4.08 16.06
CA ALA A 144 12.72 4.05 16.27
C ALA A 144 11.96 3.65 14.99
N CYS A 145 12.35 4.18 13.83
CA CYS A 145 11.78 3.81 12.54
C CYS A 145 12.01 2.32 12.18
N LEU A 146 13.18 1.75 12.46
CA LEU A 146 13.42 0.33 12.20
C LEU A 146 12.61 -0.58 13.11
N LEU A 147 12.45 -0.18 14.37
CA LEU A 147 11.88 -1.03 15.40
C LEU A 147 10.36 -0.87 15.58
N HIS A 148 9.70 0.12 14.97
CA HIS A 148 8.29 0.39 15.23
C HIS A 148 7.35 -0.77 14.87
N ASP A 149 7.76 -1.65 13.95
CA ASP A 149 6.94 -2.76 13.45
C ASP A 149 7.66 -4.12 13.44
N ILE A 150 8.92 -4.19 13.91
CA ILE A 150 9.75 -5.39 13.73
C ILE A 150 9.17 -6.64 14.41
N ALA A 151 8.46 -6.50 15.52
CA ALA A 151 7.91 -7.65 16.23
C ALA A 151 6.77 -8.35 15.48
N LYS A 152 6.28 -7.80 14.36
CA LYS A 152 5.41 -8.53 13.42
C LYS A 152 6.04 -9.87 13.01
N VAL A 153 7.36 -9.95 12.92
CA VAL A 153 8.12 -11.19 12.65
C VAL A 153 7.88 -12.28 13.70
N ILE A 154 7.51 -11.91 14.93
CA ILE A 154 7.27 -12.84 16.05
C ILE A 154 5.79 -13.16 16.22
N VAL A 155 4.92 -12.15 16.12
CA VAL A 155 3.53 -12.26 16.58
C VAL A 155 2.48 -12.16 15.47
N ASP A 156 2.84 -11.68 14.28
CA ASP A 156 1.92 -11.58 13.14
C ASP A 156 2.08 -12.73 12.15
N VAL A 157 3.26 -13.36 12.12
CA VAL A 157 3.58 -14.46 11.20
C VAL A 157 4.18 -15.68 11.91
N ASP A 158 3.84 -16.86 11.42
CA ASP A 158 4.57 -18.09 11.69
C ASP A 158 5.64 -18.30 10.60
N ILE A 159 6.88 -18.56 11.04
CA ILE A 159 7.97 -18.97 10.16
C ILE A 159 8.19 -20.48 10.33
N TYR A 160 8.07 -21.23 9.24
CA TYR A 160 8.32 -22.67 9.21
C TYR A 160 9.60 -22.96 8.46
N LEU A 161 10.48 -23.76 9.06
CA LEU A 161 11.67 -24.28 8.40
C LEU A 161 11.33 -25.49 7.53
N ARG A 162 12.22 -25.84 6.60
CA ARG A 162 12.08 -27.02 5.73
C ARG A 162 11.89 -28.34 6.48
N SER A 163 12.41 -28.41 7.70
CA SER A 163 12.18 -29.55 8.62
C SER A 163 10.73 -29.69 9.11
N GLY A 164 9.86 -28.71 8.82
CA GLY A 164 8.49 -28.62 9.33
C GLY A 164 8.40 -28.02 10.74
N ARG A 165 9.52 -27.70 11.39
CA ARG A 165 9.54 -27.05 12.70
C ARG A 165 9.22 -25.56 12.55
N ARG A 166 8.37 -25.03 13.43
CA ARG A 166 8.21 -23.59 13.60
C ARG A 166 9.48 -23.00 14.22
N TRP A 167 9.94 -21.89 13.68
CA TRP A 167 11.07 -21.11 14.18
C TRP A 167 10.58 -19.82 14.83
N CYS A 168 11.29 -19.35 15.84
CA CYS A 168 11.05 -18.06 16.49
C CYS A 168 12.33 -17.22 16.56
N LEU A 169 12.17 -15.90 16.53
CA LEU A 169 13.28 -14.94 16.39
C LEU A 169 14.29 -14.98 17.55
N TRP A 170 13.88 -15.34 18.77
CA TRP A 170 14.80 -15.50 19.90
C TRP A 170 15.72 -16.72 19.77
N GLU A 171 15.55 -17.56 18.75
CA GLU A 171 16.49 -18.61 18.39
C GLU A 171 17.66 -18.08 17.51
N GLY A 172 17.64 -16.80 17.13
CA GLY A 172 18.71 -16.13 16.40
C GLY A 172 18.29 -15.67 15.00
N ILE A 173 19.15 -15.92 14.00
CA ILE A 173 18.82 -15.75 12.57
C ILE A 173 18.17 -17.03 12.03
N ILE A 174 17.40 -16.93 10.94
CA ILE A 174 16.74 -18.09 10.34
C ILE A 174 17.81 -19.08 9.83
N PRO A 175 17.86 -20.33 10.35
CA PRO A 175 18.99 -21.23 10.13
C PRO A 175 18.92 -22.05 8.84
N ASP A 176 17.76 -22.12 8.19
CA ASP A 176 17.52 -22.96 7.02
C ASP A 176 16.41 -22.37 6.16
N GLN A 177 16.19 -22.96 4.98
CA GLN A 177 15.09 -22.67 4.09
C GLN A 177 13.76 -22.55 4.84
N TYR A 178 13.01 -21.49 4.57
CA TYR A 178 11.83 -21.13 5.33
C TYR A 178 10.63 -20.76 4.46
N ARG A 179 9.46 -20.76 5.08
CA ARG A 179 8.21 -20.21 4.56
C ARG A 179 7.52 -19.42 5.65
N VAL A 180 6.77 -18.42 5.23
CA VAL A 180 6.07 -17.50 6.12
C VAL A 180 4.57 -17.70 5.92
N ARG A 181 3.81 -17.69 7.01
CA ARG A 181 2.35 -17.72 6.99
C ARG A 181 1.81 -16.76 8.04
N TYR A 182 0.85 -15.92 7.68
CA TYR A 182 0.19 -15.05 8.63
C TYR A 182 -0.64 -15.82 9.66
N ILE A 183 -0.63 -15.32 10.89
CA ILE A 183 -1.42 -15.87 12.00
C ILE A 183 -2.84 -15.28 11.91
N LYS A 184 -3.84 -16.17 11.82
CA LYS A 184 -5.26 -15.80 11.83
C LYS A 184 -5.68 -15.36 13.24
N GLY A 185 -6.49 -14.30 13.33
CA GLY A 185 -6.99 -13.78 14.61
C GLY A 185 -5.90 -13.24 15.54
N ARG A 186 -4.80 -12.73 14.98
CA ARG A 186 -3.68 -12.17 15.74
C ARG A 186 -4.08 -10.92 16.52
N ASP A 187 -3.42 -10.72 17.66
CA ASP A 187 -3.54 -9.49 18.43
C ASP A 187 -2.67 -8.40 17.79
N TYR A 188 -3.32 -7.50 17.05
CA TYR A 188 -2.66 -6.41 16.34
C TYR A 188 -2.00 -5.37 17.27
N PHE A 189 -2.28 -5.37 18.58
CA PHE A 189 -1.57 -4.49 19.52
C PHE A 189 -0.30 -5.14 20.09
N LEU A 190 -0.18 -6.46 19.95
CA LEU A 190 0.88 -7.22 20.58
C LEU A 190 2.25 -6.93 19.97
N HIS A 191 2.35 -6.66 18.67
CA HIS A 191 3.65 -6.35 18.07
C HIS A 191 4.23 -5.05 18.62
N ALA A 192 3.42 -4.01 18.80
CA ALA A 192 3.88 -2.76 19.41
C ALA A 192 4.46 -3.03 20.81
N ALA A 193 3.77 -3.81 21.65
CA ALA A 193 4.25 -4.17 22.97
C ALA A 193 5.50 -5.09 22.95
N ALA A 194 5.70 -5.87 21.88
CA ALA A 194 6.77 -6.85 21.75
C ALA A 194 8.04 -6.30 21.08
N ASN A 195 7.98 -5.16 20.39
CA ASN A 195 9.13 -4.52 19.72
C ASN A 195 10.39 -4.39 20.62
N PRO A 196 10.29 -4.01 21.91
CA PRO A 196 11.46 -3.89 22.77
C PRO A 196 12.29 -5.17 22.94
N LEU A 197 11.69 -6.36 22.71
CA LEU A 197 12.41 -7.64 22.75
C LEU A 197 13.55 -7.70 21.71
N LEU A 198 13.45 -6.91 20.64
CA LEU A 198 14.35 -6.93 19.50
C LEU A 198 15.31 -5.74 19.45
N CYS A 199 15.20 -4.80 20.40
CA CYS A 199 16.10 -3.65 20.49
C CYS A 199 17.57 -4.05 20.50
N LYS A 200 17.95 -4.99 21.37
CA LYS A 200 19.35 -5.40 21.51
C LYS A 200 19.85 -6.13 20.28
N GLU A 201 19.02 -6.98 19.68
CA GLU A 201 19.39 -7.76 18.49
C GLU A 201 19.60 -6.85 17.27
N VAL A 202 18.82 -5.77 17.13
CA VAL A 202 18.95 -4.81 16.01
C VAL A 202 19.91 -3.66 16.29
N ILE A 203 19.82 -2.98 17.44
CA ILE A 203 20.64 -1.80 17.76
C ILE A 203 22.03 -2.22 18.25
N GLY A 204 22.12 -3.30 19.02
CA GLY A 204 23.38 -3.79 19.57
C GLY A 204 23.88 -2.98 20.76
N ASN A 205 24.91 -3.48 21.43
CA ASN A 205 25.38 -2.91 22.70
C ASN A 205 25.89 -1.47 22.53
N ALA A 206 26.69 -1.20 21.50
CA ALA A 206 27.27 0.13 21.28
C ALA A 206 26.19 1.19 21.02
N GLY A 207 25.21 0.89 20.15
CA GLY A 207 24.11 1.82 19.86
C GLY A 207 23.20 2.05 21.06
N LEU A 208 22.92 1.02 21.87
CA LEU A 208 22.14 1.16 23.09
C LEU A 208 22.88 1.96 24.17
N GLU A 209 24.19 1.78 24.30
CA GLU A 209 25.01 2.56 25.23
C GLU A 209 25.05 4.04 24.81
N TRP A 210 25.19 4.31 23.50
CA TRP A 210 25.16 5.67 22.99
C TRP A 210 23.80 6.32 23.18
N LEU A 211 22.70 5.59 22.95
CA LEU A 211 21.35 6.08 23.23
C LEU A 211 21.13 6.34 24.73
N ARG A 212 21.63 5.46 25.60
CA ARG A 212 21.54 5.59 27.06
C ARG A 212 22.33 6.79 27.60
N SER A 213 23.34 7.28 26.88
CA SER A 213 24.04 8.52 27.23
C SER A 213 23.10 9.73 27.33
N GLN A 214 21.91 9.67 26.70
CA GLN A 214 20.81 10.62 26.88
C GLN A 214 19.55 9.87 27.36
N PRO A 215 19.34 9.73 28.69
CA PRO A 215 18.25 8.94 29.26
C PRO A 215 16.85 9.36 28.82
N GLU A 216 16.63 10.66 28.59
CA GLU A 216 15.34 11.17 28.09
C GLU A 216 15.07 10.70 26.66
N LEU A 217 16.06 10.82 25.77
CA LEU A 217 15.96 10.35 24.39
C LEU A 217 15.77 8.83 24.33
N PHE A 218 16.50 8.08 25.17
CA PHE A 218 16.28 6.65 25.33
C PHE A 218 14.82 6.34 25.68
N GLY A 219 14.25 7.07 26.64
CA GLY A 219 12.83 6.95 26.99
C GLY A 219 11.90 7.22 25.82
N LEU A 220 12.12 8.30 25.06
CA LEU A 220 11.30 8.65 23.88
C LEU A 220 11.32 7.54 22.83
N VAL A 221 12.49 6.97 22.53
CA VAL A 221 12.61 5.84 21.58
C VAL A 221 11.86 4.62 22.10
N MET A 222 12.04 4.26 23.38
CA MET A 222 11.38 3.08 23.96
C MET A 222 9.86 3.24 23.98
N TYR A 223 9.33 4.41 24.30
CA TYR A 223 7.89 4.68 24.22
C TYR A 223 7.37 4.67 22.78
N ALA A 224 8.13 5.22 21.83
CA ALA A 224 7.76 5.22 20.42
C ALA A 224 7.59 3.80 19.87
N ILE A 225 8.60 2.93 20.08
CA ILE A 225 8.54 1.55 19.57
C ILE A 225 7.53 0.69 20.33
N SER A 226 7.21 1.05 21.58
CA SER A 226 6.22 0.33 22.40
C SER A 226 4.78 0.77 22.13
N GLY A 227 4.54 1.67 21.17
CA GLY A 227 3.21 2.17 20.83
C GLY A 227 2.60 3.19 21.81
N HIS A 228 3.39 3.74 22.74
CA HIS A 228 2.94 4.73 23.74
C HIS A 228 3.05 6.15 23.19
N THR A 229 2.15 6.49 22.26
CA THR A 229 2.15 7.77 21.53
C THR A 229 2.13 9.00 22.44
N GLU A 230 1.51 8.89 23.61
CA GLU A 230 1.38 9.96 24.60
C GLU A 230 2.69 10.25 25.35
N ARG A 231 3.67 9.35 25.29
CA ARG A 231 4.97 9.48 25.97
C ARG A 231 6.16 9.52 25.01
N SER A 232 5.95 9.19 23.74
CA SER A 232 6.99 9.14 22.72
C SER A 232 7.47 10.49 22.22
N GLY A 233 6.73 11.57 22.53
CA GLY A 233 7.06 12.95 22.16
C GLY A 233 7.37 13.10 20.67
N VAL A 234 8.32 14.01 20.37
CA VAL A 234 8.70 14.33 18.99
C VAL A 234 9.25 13.13 18.21
N VAL A 235 9.90 12.17 18.87
CA VAL A 235 10.39 10.95 18.20
C VAL A 235 9.22 10.12 17.69
N GLY A 236 8.20 9.88 18.51
CA GLY A 236 7.01 9.16 18.06
C GLY A 236 6.19 9.91 17.01
N GLU A 237 6.13 11.25 17.10
CA GLU A 237 5.49 12.07 16.07
C GLU A 237 6.20 11.93 14.71
N ILE A 238 7.54 11.98 14.70
CA ILE A 238 8.34 11.77 13.49
C ILE A 238 8.10 10.38 12.93
N VAL A 239 8.16 9.33 13.76
CA VAL A 239 7.97 7.93 13.31
C VAL A 239 6.57 7.74 12.73
N SER A 240 5.54 8.24 13.41
CA SER A 240 4.15 8.14 12.92
C SER A 240 3.93 8.90 11.61
N GLN A 241 4.57 10.06 11.44
CA GLN A 241 4.53 10.79 10.17
C GLN A 241 5.31 10.06 9.06
N ALA A 242 6.46 9.48 9.38
CA ALA A 242 7.29 8.73 8.44
C ALA A 242 6.58 7.47 7.93
N ASP A 243 5.96 6.68 8.84
CA ASP A 243 5.17 5.49 8.52
C ASP A 243 3.97 5.85 7.62
N ARG A 244 3.27 6.95 7.91
CA ARG A 244 2.22 7.44 7.02
C ARG A 244 2.75 7.86 5.66
N ALA A 245 3.93 8.48 5.60
CA ALA A 245 4.51 8.97 4.35
C ALA A 245 4.96 7.83 3.43
N SER A 246 5.51 6.74 3.98
CA SER A 246 5.83 5.54 3.20
C SER A 246 4.56 4.91 2.62
N VAL A 247 3.45 4.89 3.36
CA VAL A 247 2.16 4.36 2.89
C VAL A 247 1.40 5.29 1.92
N ALA A 248 1.35 6.59 2.20
CA ALA A 248 0.51 7.57 1.48
C ALA A 248 1.03 7.89 0.07
N LYS A 249 2.34 7.79 -0.14
CA LYS A 249 2.93 7.97 -1.46
C LYS A 249 2.49 6.87 -2.43
N SER A 250 2.27 5.66 -1.92
CA SER A 250 1.73 4.51 -2.64
C SER A 250 0.24 4.65 -2.99
N LEU A 251 -0.48 5.60 -2.38
CA LEU A 251 -1.88 5.92 -2.70
C LEU A 251 -2.02 7.11 -3.67
N GLY A 252 -0.91 7.61 -4.24
CA GLY A 252 -0.89 8.76 -5.15
C GLY A 252 -0.92 10.12 -4.45
N GLY A 253 -0.60 10.19 -3.15
CA GLY A 253 -0.52 11.44 -2.39
C GLY A 253 0.77 12.24 -2.65
N LYS A 254 0.65 13.56 -2.86
CA LYS A 254 1.81 14.46 -2.90
C LYS A 254 2.36 14.72 -1.50
N VAL A 255 3.68 14.66 -1.36
CA VAL A 255 4.42 14.95 -0.10
C VAL A 255 4.22 16.38 0.41
N SER A 256 3.82 17.33 -0.45
CA SER A 256 3.45 18.69 -0.04
C SER A 256 2.14 18.78 0.78
N ASN A 257 1.45 17.67 1.03
CA ASN A 257 0.24 17.62 1.86
C ASN A 257 0.49 17.01 3.25
N ILE A 258 1.74 16.81 3.70
CA ILE A 258 2.05 16.25 5.03
C ILE A 258 1.39 17.07 6.17
N ASP A 259 1.33 18.40 6.06
CA ASP A 259 0.69 19.26 7.06
C ASP A 259 -0.85 19.19 7.06
N LYS A 260 -1.44 18.64 5.99
CA LYS A 260 -2.88 18.35 5.87
C LYS A 260 -3.21 16.89 6.13
N ALA A 261 -2.18 16.03 6.24
CA ALA A 261 -2.35 14.63 6.52
C ALA A 261 -2.94 14.49 7.93
N PRO A 262 -4.01 13.71 8.11
CA PRO A 262 -4.72 13.75 9.37
C PRO A 262 -3.83 13.23 10.52
N ARG A 263 -3.70 13.98 11.63
CA ARG A 263 -2.71 13.80 12.73
C ARG A 263 -2.66 12.42 13.40
N GLU A 264 -3.69 11.60 13.24
CA GLU A 264 -3.74 10.21 13.67
C GLU A 264 -3.80 9.27 12.45
N SER A 265 -3.30 8.04 12.55
CA SER A 265 -3.45 7.03 11.49
C SER A 265 -4.94 6.78 11.18
N LEU A 266 -5.27 6.36 9.95
CA LEU A 266 -6.65 6.01 9.59
C LEU A 266 -7.23 4.98 10.56
N GLN A 267 -6.42 4.03 11.02
CA GLN A 267 -6.77 3.08 12.08
C GLN A 267 -7.18 3.76 13.38
N SER A 268 -6.38 4.70 13.91
CA SER A 268 -6.72 5.44 15.14
C SER A 268 -8.01 6.23 14.99
N LYS A 269 -8.23 6.82 13.80
CA LYS A 269 -9.45 7.57 13.48
C LYS A 269 -10.67 6.68 13.37
N LEU A 270 -10.55 5.53 12.70
CA LEU A 270 -11.61 4.53 12.63
C LEU A 270 -11.92 4.00 14.03
N LYS A 271 -10.92 3.70 14.85
CA LYS A 271 -11.10 3.30 16.25
C LYS A 271 -11.84 4.38 17.06
N GLY A 272 -11.38 5.63 16.99
CA GLY A 272 -12.02 6.76 17.66
C GLY A 272 -13.45 6.98 17.18
N ALA A 273 -13.71 6.85 15.89
CA ALA A 273 -15.04 6.96 15.30
C ALA A 273 -15.95 5.81 15.73
N ILE A 274 -15.49 4.56 15.71
CA ILE A 274 -16.25 3.41 16.22
C ILE A 274 -16.61 3.65 17.68
N ARG A 275 -15.64 4.05 18.52
CA ARG A 275 -15.89 4.34 19.94
C ARG A 275 -16.97 5.42 20.09
N HIS A 276 -16.81 6.56 19.43
CA HIS A 276 -17.77 7.66 19.51
C HIS A 276 -19.17 7.28 19.01
N ILE A 277 -19.26 6.60 17.87
CA ILE A 277 -20.56 6.20 17.31
C ILE A 277 -21.26 5.21 18.24
N VAL A 278 -20.51 4.25 18.80
CA VAL A 278 -21.06 3.23 19.70
C VAL A 278 -21.51 3.83 21.03
N THR A 279 -20.78 4.79 21.60
CA THR A 279 -21.12 5.37 22.90
C THR A 279 -22.14 6.51 22.82
N GLU A 280 -22.12 7.33 21.78
CA GLU A 280 -22.88 8.60 21.74
C GLU A 280 -24.03 8.64 20.72
N LYS A 281 -24.03 7.77 19.70
CA LYS A 281 -24.94 7.93 18.54
C LYS A 281 -25.91 6.79 18.33
N ILE A 282 -25.52 5.56 18.62
CA ILE A 282 -26.37 4.39 18.39
C ILE A 282 -27.03 3.90 19.67
N ARG A 283 -28.13 3.18 19.48
CA ARG A 283 -28.83 2.48 20.56
C ARG A 283 -28.33 1.05 20.62
N LEU A 284 -28.17 0.53 21.84
CA LEU A 284 -27.68 -0.81 22.12
C LEU A 284 -28.75 -1.64 22.83
N ASN A 285 -28.79 -2.94 22.54
CA ASN A 285 -29.51 -3.95 23.32
C ASN A 285 -31.03 -3.78 23.42
N GLU A 286 -31.66 -3.10 22.46
CA GLU A 286 -33.11 -2.94 22.35
C GLU A 286 -33.65 -3.42 21.00
N LYS A 287 -34.98 -3.56 20.90
CA LYS A 287 -35.64 -3.96 19.64
C LYS A 287 -35.41 -2.90 18.57
N GLY A 288 -34.75 -3.27 17.48
CA GLY A 288 -34.38 -2.34 16.40
C GLY A 288 -33.14 -1.48 16.70
N ALA A 289 -32.37 -1.80 17.74
CA ALA A 289 -31.07 -1.21 18.02
C ALA A 289 -30.09 -1.39 16.84
N GLN A 290 -29.12 -0.48 16.74
CA GLN A 290 -28.06 -0.60 15.72
C GLN A 290 -26.84 -1.39 16.23
N GLY A 291 -26.82 -1.78 17.52
CA GLY A 291 -25.80 -2.67 18.06
C GLY A 291 -26.29 -3.56 19.21
N PHE A 292 -25.62 -4.70 19.38
CA PHE A 292 -25.95 -5.71 20.40
C PHE A 292 -24.66 -6.20 21.07
N VAL A 293 -24.58 -6.08 22.38
CA VAL A 293 -23.43 -6.52 23.19
C VAL A 293 -23.70 -7.93 23.70
N THR A 294 -22.91 -8.90 23.26
CA THR A 294 -22.96 -10.27 23.81
C THR A 294 -21.75 -10.51 24.73
N PRO A 295 -21.70 -11.63 25.50
CA PRO A 295 -20.54 -11.94 26.31
C PRO A 295 -19.23 -11.98 25.51
N GLU A 296 -19.31 -12.39 24.24
CA GLU A 296 -18.15 -12.57 23.36
C GLU A 296 -17.72 -11.30 22.62
N ALA A 297 -18.66 -10.50 22.13
CA ALA A 297 -18.37 -9.43 21.19
C ALA A 297 -19.46 -8.36 21.14
N LEU A 298 -19.12 -7.22 20.54
CA LEU A 298 -20.05 -6.20 20.10
C LEU A 298 -20.46 -6.48 18.65
N TRP A 299 -21.75 -6.56 18.38
CA TRP A 299 -22.29 -6.73 17.03
C TRP A 299 -22.90 -5.41 16.55
N LEU A 300 -22.50 -4.94 15.37
CA LEU A 300 -22.95 -3.68 14.77
C LEU A 300 -23.72 -3.93 13.47
N VAL A 301 -24.92 -3.37 13.33
CA VAL A 301 -25.78 -3.59 12.16
C VAL A 301 -25.23 -2.87 10.92
N THR A 302 -25.07 -3.61 9.81
CA THR A 302 -24.65 -3.08 8.50
C THR A 302 -25.86 -2.91 7.55
N PRO A 303 -25.89 -1.89 6.67
CA PRO A 303 -24.85 -0.88 6.43
C PRO A 303 -24.99 0.38 7.31
N LEU A 304 -25.94 0.40 8.25
CA LEU A 304 -26.26 1.60 9.02
C LEU A 304 -25.08 2.13 9.83
N VAL A 305 -24.48 1.31 10.70
CA VAL A 305 -23.39 1.77 11.57
C VAL A 305 -22.14 2.15 10.78
N PRO A 306 -21.68 1.38 9.79
CA PRO A 306 -20.51 1.78 9.00
C PRO A 306 -20.71 3.05 8.16
N ARG A 307 -21.93 3.29 7.65
CA ARG A 307 -22.26 4.56 7.00
C ARG A 307 -22.18 5.73 7.97
N GLU A 308 -22.63 5.54 9.21
CA GLU A 308 -22.52 6.56 10.25
C GLU A 308 -21.07 6.84 10.63
N ILE A 309 -20.24 5.80 10.78
CA ILE A 309 -18.79 5.93 11.00
C ILE A 309 -18.14 6.71 9.86
N LYS A 310 -18.45 6.36 8.61
CA LYS A 310 -17.94 7.08 7.44
C LYS A 310 -18.38 8.54 7.42
N SER A 311 -19.67 8.80 7.69
CA SER A 311 -20.23 10.15 7.75
C SER A 311 -19.53 10.99 8.80
N TYR A 312 -19.32 10.43 10.00
CA TYR A 312 -18.59 11.07 11.09
C TYR A 312 -17.15 11.40 10.70
N LEU A 313 -16.42 10.47 10.07
CA LEU A 313 -15.05 10.73 9.66
C LEU A 313 -14.98 11.86 8.62
N LEU A 314 -15.88 11.85 7.63
CA LEU A 314 -15.94 12.88 6.59
C LEU A 314 -16.34 14.25 7.17
N SER A 315 -17.30 14.30 8.10
CA SER A 315 -17.73 15.56 8.73
C SER A 315 -16.65 16.19 9.61
N HIS A 316 -15.73 15.38 10.13
CA HIS A 316 -14.57 15.84 10.90
C HIS A 316 -13.34 16.12 10.03
N GLY A 317 -13.52 16.22 8.70
CA GLY A 317 -12.46 16.58 7.76
C GLY A 317 -11.35 15.54 7.64
N ILE A 318 -11.66 14.27 7.92
CA ILE A 318 -10.69 13.18 7.84
C ILE A 318 -10.56 12.73 6.38
N GLU A 319 -9.43 13.07 5.77
CA GLU A 319 -9.05 12.62 4.43
C GLU A 319 -8.59 11.15 4.45
N GLY A 320 -8.74 10.43 3.32
CA GLY A 320 -8.32 9.02 3.18
C GLY A 320 -9.37 7.97 3.54
N VAL A 321 -10.59 8.36 3.91
CA VAL A 321 -11.70 7.41 4.14
C VAL A 321 -12.15 6.80 2.81
N PRO A 322 -12.23 5.47 2.68
CA PRO A 322 -12.68 4.84 1.45
C PRO A 322 -14.06 5.33 0.97
N SER A 323 -14.13 5.70 -0.31
CA SER A 323 -15.38 6.13 -0.95
C SER A 323 -16.35 4.97 -1.15
N ASN A 324 -15.86 3.73 -1.21
CA ASN A 324 -16.65 2.50 -1.29
C ASN A 324 -16.83 1.86 0.10
N GLU A 325 -18.01 1.30 0.38
CA GLU A 325 -18.32 0.58 1.62
C GLU A 325 -17.52 -0.71 1.74
N SER A 326 -17.28 -1.44 0.64
CA SER A 326 -16.49 -2.68 0.69
C SER A 326 -15.06 -2.40 1.15
N ARG A 327 -14.43 -1.38 0.57
CA ARG A 327 -13.08 -0.96 0.94
C ARG A 327 -13.01 -0.41 2.36
N LEU A 328 -14.08 0.20 2.87
CA LEU A 328 -14.15 0.57 4.27
C LEU A 328 -14.14 -0.67 5.19
N TYR A 329 -14.83 -1.74 4.80
CA TYR A 329 -14.80 -3.00 5.54
C TYR A 329 -13.42 -3.66 5.46
N ASP A 330 -12.81 -3.68 4.29
CA ASP A 330 -11.45 -4.22 4.09
C ASP A 330 -10.43 -3.45 4.96
N GLU A 331 -10.56 -2.13 5.05
CA GLU A 331 -9.69 -1.30 5.89
C GLU A 331 -9.97 -1.53 7.38
N MET A 332 -11.23 -1.65 7.79
CA MET A 332 -11.58 -1.99 9.18
C MET A 332 -11.07 -3.39 9.56
N GLN A 333 -11.15 -4.36 8.65
CA GLN A 333 -10.72 -5.75 8.86
C GLN A 333 -9.20 -5.86 8.89
N SER A 334 -8.50 -5.25 7.94
CA SER A 334 -7.03 -5.26 7.88
C SER A 334 -6.37 -4.59 9.09
N HIS A 335 -7.06 -3.64 9.72
CA HIS A 335 -6.66 -3.00 10.96
C HIS A 335 -7.14 -3.71 12.24
N GLY A 336 -7.80 -4.87 12.12
CA GLY A 336 -8.29 -5.65 13.27
C GLY A 336 -9.43 -4.99 14.05
N LEU A 337 -10.12 -4.00 13.46
CA LEU A 337 -11.23 -3.30 14.10
C LEU A 337 -12.53 -4.11 14.06
N ILE A 338 -12.64 -5.04 13.10
CA ILE A 338 -13.75 -5.97 12.95
C ILE A 338 -13.22 -7.40 12.77
N ILE A 339 -13.97 -8.37 13.30
CA ILE A 339 -13.65 -9.79 13.30
C ILE A 339 -14.28 -10.43 12.06
N GLU A 340 -13.45 -11.12 11.28
CA GLU A 340 -13.86 -11.85 10.09
C GLU A 340 -14.69 -13.09 10.42
N ASN A 341 -15.61 -13.43 9.52
CA ASN A 341 -16.38 -14.66 9.59
C ASN A 341 -15.53 -15.89 9.20
N PRO A 342 -16.02 -17.13 9.41
CA PRO A 342 -15.27 -18.34 9.03
C PRO A 342 -14.90 -18.43 7.53
N GLU A 343 -15.61 -17.69 6.67
CA GLU A 343 -15.33 -17.56 5.23
C GLU A 343 -14.31 -16.45 4.89
N GLY A 344 -13.76 -15.75 5.88
CA GLY A 344 -12.81 -14.64 5.69
C GLY A 344 -13.44 -13.30 5.30
N ARG A 345 -14.77 -13.16 5.40
CA ARG A 345 -15.49 -11.92 5.06
C ARG A 345 -15.78 -11.09 6.29
N SER A 346 -15.94 -9.79 6.08
CA SER A 346 -16.20 -8.81 7.15
C SER A 346 -17.63 -8.84 7.69
N VAL A 347 -18.60 -9.31 6.90
CA VAL A 347 -20.04 -9.28 7.23
C VAL A 347 -20.55 -10.66 7.65
N TRP A 348 -21.23 -10.68 8.79
CA TRP A 348 -21.92 -11.83 9.36
C TRP A 348 -23.42 -11.74 9.11
N LYS A 349 -24.07 -12.88 8.83
CA LYS A 349 -25.53 -12.98 8.88
C LYS A 349 -25.91 -13.53 10.24
N CYS A 350 -26.70 -12.78 11.00
CA CYS A 350 -27.04 -13.13 12.36
C CYS A 350 -28.55 -13.16 12.54
N ARG A 351 -29.05 -14.14 13.29
CA ARG A 351 -30.41 -14.13 13.84
C ARG A 351 -30.35 -13.51 15.23
N VAL A 352 -31.10 -12.45 15.44
CA VAL A 352 -31.27 -11.79 16.74
C VAL A 352 -32.64 -12.15 17.29
N GLU A 353 -32.69 -12.70 18.50
CA GLU A 353 -33.94 -13.06 19.18
C GLU A 353 -34.06 -12.33 20.52
N MET A 354 -35.22 -11.74 20.80
CA MET A 354 -35.54 -11.07 22.06
C MET A 354 -37.01 -11.36 22.46
N GLY A 355 -37.20 -12.40 23.27
CA GLY A 355 -38.53 -12.92 23.59
C GLY A 355 -39.21 -13.48 22.32
N GLU A 356 -40.40 -12.97 21.99
CA GLU A 356 -41.12 -13.36 20.76
C GLU A 356 -40.63 -12.63 19.49
N TRP A 357 -39.77 -11.61 19.64
CA TRP A 357 -39.25 -10.86 18.49
C TRP A 357 -38.01 -11.56 17.92
N ARG A 358 -37.98 -11.70 16.59
CA ARG A 358 -36.86 -12.28 15.85
C ARG A 358 -36.57 -11.45 14.61
N ALA A 359 -35.29 -11.24 14.30
CA ALA A 359 -34.86 -10.56 13.09
C ALA A 359 -33.54 -11.13 12.56
N ASP A 360 -33.48 -11.35 11.25
CA ASP A 360 -32.26 -11.73 10.56
C ASP A 360 -31.58 -10.45 10.05
N LEU A 361 -30.38 -10.16 10.57
CA LEU A 361 -29.63 -8.93 10.33
C LEU A 361 -28.25 -9.25 9.77
N SER A 362 -27.74 -8.37 8.92
CA SER A 362 -26.33 -8.37 8.53
C SER A 362 -25.56 -7.50 9.52
N MET A 363 -24.46 -8.02 10.07
CA MET A 363 -23.74 -7.39 11.17
C MET A 363 -22.22 -7.48 11.02
N LEU A 364 -21.50 -6.55 11.62
CA LEU A 364 -20.05 -6.60 11.83
C LEU A 364 -19.79 -7.04 13.28
N LYS A 365 -18.83 -7.94 13.48
CA LYS A 365 -18.41 -8.39 14.81
C LYS A 365 -17.21 -7.57 15.25
N VAL A 366 -17.21 -6.99 16.45
CA VAL A 366 -16.19 -6.07 16.98
C VAL A 366 -15.76 -6.53 18.38
N HIS A 367 -14.47 -6.43 18.70
CA HIS A 367 -13.99 -6.68 20.06
C HIS A 367 -14.49 -5.60 21.03
N LYS A 368 -15.00 -6.01 22.19
CA LYS A 368 -15.51 -5.08 23.21
C LYS A 368 -14.41 -4.13 23.73
N SER A 369 -13.18 -4.62 23.83
CA SER A 369 -11.98 -3.86 24.21
C SER A 369 -11.62 -2.73 23.23
N LEU A 370 -12.21 -2.72 22.02
CA LEU A 370 -12.04 -1.63 21.07
C LEU A 370 -12.80 -0.37 21.52
N VAL A 371 -13.94 -0.56 22.19
CA VAL A 371 -14.87 0.52 22.57
C VAL A 371 -14.79 0.84 24.06
N TRP A 372 -14.80 -0.19 24.92
CA TRP A 372 -14.89 -0.05 26.37
C TRP A 372 -13.66 -0.60 27.08
N SER A 373 -13.34 0.00 28.23
CA SER A 373 -12.27 -0.46 29.13
C SER A 373 -12.87 -0.83 30.48
N GLY A 374 -12.82 -2.13 30.83
CA GLY A 374 -13.22 -2.64 32.15
C GLY A 374 -14.63 -2.22 32.59
N ASP A 375 -14.69 -1.17 33.41
CA ASP A 375 -15.90 -0.73 34.12
C ASP A 375 -16.87 0.08 33.24
N GLU A 376 -16.50 0.44 32.01
CA GLU A 376 -17.34 1.20 31.06
C GLU A 376 -18.26 0.30 30.19
N GLU A 377 -18.20 -1.03 30.34
CA GLU A 377 -18.94 -1.96 29.47
C GLU A 377 -20.46 -1.94 29.77
N PRO A 378 -21.34 -1.82 28.75
CA PRO A 378 -22.79 -1.90 28.92
C PRO A 378 -23.25 -3.27 29.41
N GLU A 379 -24.47 -3.32 29.97
CA GLU A 379 -25.11 -4.60 30.30
C GLU A 379 -25.21 -5.50 29.05
N VAL A 380 -24.97 -6.80 29.23
CA VAL A 380 -25.09 -7.78 28.14
C VAL A 380 -26.53 -7.86 27.66
N PHE A 381 -26.70 -7.95 26.34
CA PHE A 381 -28.01 -8.13 25.70
C PHE A 381 -28.74 -9.34 26.29
N SER A 382 -30.00 -9.13 26.69
CA SER A 382 -30.84 -10.17 27.30
C SER A 382 -31.38 -11.21 26.30
N GLY A 383 -31.24 -10.95 25.00
CA GLY A 383 -31.57 -11.87 23.92
C GLY A 383 -30.36 -12.67 23.42
N SER A 384 -30.54 -13.40 22.32
CA SER A 384 -29.46 -14.14 21.65
C SER A 384 -29.12 -13.53 20.29
N VAL A 385 -27.84 -13.61 19.92
CA VAL A 385 -27.33 -13.28 18.58
C VAL A 385 -26.57 -14.51 18.08
N GLU A 386 -27.13 -15.20 17.10
CA GLU A 386 -26.56 -16.43 16.53
C GLU A 386 -26.14 -16.19 15.08
N ALA A 387 -24.90 -16.54 14.75
CA ALA A 387 -24.41 -16.50 13.37
C ALA A 387 -25.06 -17.64 12.57
N ILE A 388 -25.75 -17.30 11.48
CA ILE A 388 -26.39 -18.25 10.59
C ILE A 388 -25.39 -18.63 9.51
N ASP A 389 -25.08 -19.91 9.40
CA ASP A 389 -24.26 -20.43 8.30
C ASP A 389 -25.09 -20.43 7.00
N VAL A 390 -24.47 -20.07 5.87
CA VAL A 390 -25.16 -19.85 4.58
C VAL A 390 -25.78 -21.16 4.01
N GLY A 391 -25.65 -22.28 4.73
CA GLY A 391 -26.12 -23.61 4.34
C GLY A 391 -27.52 -24.03 4.83
N GLU A 392 -28.17 -23.32 5.76
CA GLU A 392 -29.50 -23.73 6.25
C GLU A 392 -30.50 -22.56 6.29
N ILE A 393 -31.19 -22.35 5.16
CA ILE A 393 -32.50 -21.68 5.18
C ILE A 393 -33.46 -22.50 4.31
N GLY A 394 -34.27 -23.31 5.00
CA GLY A 394 -35.57 -23.74 4.49
C GLY A 394 -36.48 -22.51 4.34
N GLU A 395 -37.19 -22.47 3.22
CA GLU A 395 -38.16 -21.43 2.87
C GLU A 395 -39.19 -21.23 4.00
N GLY A 396 -39.33 -20.00 4.47
CA GLY A 396 -40.41 -19.69 5.41
C GLY A 396 -40.34 -18.31 6.03
N SER A 397 -40.87 -17.31 5.31
CA SER A 397 -41.64 -16.14 5.80
C SER A 397 -41.17 -14.80 5.24
N GLN A 398 -41.89 -14.33 4.23
CA GLN A 398 -41.89 -12.94 3.76
C GLN A 398 -42.76 -12.08 4.69
N PRO A 399 -42.50 -10.76 4.78
CA PRO A 399 -43.55 -9.76 4.79
C PRO A 399 -43.79 -9.21 3.38
N ALA A 400 -45.04 -8.88 3.11
CA ALA A 400 -45.66 -8.63 1.81
C ALA A 400 -44.93 -7.68 0.85
N ARG A 401 -44.84 -8.11 -0.42
CA ARG A 401 -44.56 -7.31 -1.62
C ARG A 401 -45.73 -6.38 -1.97
N GLN A 402 -45.43 -5.18 -2.45
CA GLN A 402 -46.10 -4.64 -3.64
C GLN A 402 -45.13 -4.63 -4.82
N HIS A 403 -45.60 -5.24 -5.90
CA HIS A 403 -44.90 -5.59 -7.13
C HIS A 403 -44.65 -4.37 -8.05
N ARG A 404 -43.48 -4.35 -8.70
CA ARG A 404 -43.42 -4.30 -10.17
C ARG A 404 -42.22 -5.13 -10.66
N LYS A 405 -42.50 -6.03 -11.60
CA LYS A 405 -41.61 -7.03 -12.20
C LYS A 405 -40.74 -6.40 -13.29
N ASP A 406 -39.52 -6.91 -13.46
CA ASP A 406 -39.06 -7.74 -14.61
C ASP A 406 -37.56 -8.06 -14.35
N GLN A 407 -37.16 -9.30 -14.03
CA GLN A 407 -36.62 -10.34 -14.95
C GLN A 407 -35.59 -9.74 -15.94
N GLU A 408 -34.28 -10.02 -15.87
CA GLU A 408 -33.65 -11.32 -16.13
C GLU A 408 -32.19 -11.43 -15.66
N LYS A 409 -31.69 -12.67 -15.73
CA LYS A 409 -30.45 -13.26 -15.20
C LYS A 409 -29.13 -12.60 -15.63
N GLY A 410 -28.13 -12.67 -14.75
CA GLY A 410 -26.72 -12.44 -15.08
C GLY A 410 -25.81 -13.45 -14.36
N GLU A 411 -25.19 -14.32 -15.17
CA GLU A 411 -24.07 -15.19 -14.79
C GLU A 411 -22.81 -14.39 -14.45
N LYS A 412 -21.98 -14.95 -13.57
CA LYS A 412 -20.62 -14.48 -13.26
C LYS A 412 -19.72 -14.55 -14.50
N PRO A 413 -18.74 -13.64 -14.62
CA PRO A 413 -17.36 -14.11 -14.63
C PRO A 413 -16.41 -13.31 -13.73
N ALA A 414 -15.29 -13.98 -13.43
CA ALA A 414 -14.25 -13.63 -12.49
C ALA A 414 -13.49 -12.34 -12.84
N THR A 415 -13.10 -11.62 -11.79
CA THR A 415 -12.22 -10.46 -11.78
C THR A 415 -10.76 -10.87 -11.97
N ALA A 416 -10.09 -10.22 -12.91
CA ALA A 416 -8.63 -10.14 -12.99
C ALA A 416 -8.19 -8.76 -12.46
N GLU A 417 -7.31 -8.78 -11.45
CA GLU A 417 -6.75 -7.60 -10.80
C GLU A 417 -5.58 -7.05 -11.63
N THR A 418 -5.56 -5.74 -11.90
CA THR A 418 -4.45 -5.06 -12.57
C THR A 418 -3.52 -4.41 -11.55
N SER A 419 -2.27 -4.88 -11.53
CA SER A 419 -1.12 -4.37 -10.79
C SER A 419 -0.66 -2.99 -11.30
N GLU A 420 -0.42 -2.05 -10.38
CA GLU A 420 0.38 -0.85 -10.64
C GLU A 420 1.88 -1.22 -10.58
N SER A 421 2.70 -0.66 -11.48
CA SER A 421 4.11 -1.02 -11.66
C SER A 421 5.02 -0.34 -10.63
N GLN A 422 5.82 -1.14 -9.93
CA GLN A 422 6.77 -0.74 -8.87
C GLN A 422 7.76 0.36 -9.30
N ASP A 423 8.11 0.43 -10.59
CA ASP A 423 9.13 1.35 -11.14
C ASP A 423 8.76 2.85 -10.99
N ASP A 424 7.48 3.21 -11.03
CA ASP A 424 7.01 4.61 -10.94
C ASP A 424 7.09 5.17 -9.50
N LEU A 425 7.16 4.30 -8.50
CA LEU A 425 7.19 4.70 -7.09
C LEU A 425 8.62 4.73 -6.52
N GLU A 426 9.47 3.79 -6.93
CA GLU A 426 10.90 3.80 -6.60
C GLU A 426 11.56 5.10 -7.07
N SER A 427 11.31 5.51 -8.32
CA SER A 427 11.77 6.77 -8.89
C SER A 427 11.31 7.99 -8.08
N SER A 428 10.05 8.01 -7.66
CA SER A 428 9.55 9.11 -6.84
C SER A 428 10.23 9.18 -5.46
N ILE A 429 10.53 8.04 -4.80
CA ILE A 429 11.23 8.02 -3.49
C ILE A 429 12.65 8.56 -3.63
N LEU A 430 13.30 8.30 -4.76
CA LEU A 430 14.62 8.82 -5.09
C LEU A 430 14.62 10.34 -5.34
N ASP A 431 13.62 10.86 -6.04
CA ASP A 431 13.46 12.31 -6.27
C ASP A 431 13.27 13.08 -4.94
N ILE A 432 12.65 12.42 -3.96
CA ILE A 432 12.40 12.98 -2.62
C ILE A 432 13.62 12.85 -1.70
N ALA A 433 14.40 11.78 -1.86
CA ALA A 433 15.65 11.54 -1.14
C ALA A 433 16.79 12.46 -1.59
N THR A 434 16.82 12.83 -2.87
CA THR A 434 17.89 13.64 -3.49
C THR A 434 17.64 15.15 -3.43
N GLY A 435 16.53 15.58 -2.80
CA GLY A 435 16.30 17.00 -2.50
C GLY A 435 15.94 17.87 -3.69
N GLY A 436 14.96 17.45 -4.52
CA GLY A 436 14.39 18.34 -5.54
C GLY A 436 13.87 19.65 -4.93
N ASP A 437 14.50 20.77 -5.30
CA ASP A 437 14.23 22.14 -4.83
C ASP A 437 12.76 22.55 -4.98
N GLU A 438 12.18 23.02 -3.88
CA GLU A 438 11.02 23.92 -3.91
C GLU A 438 11.44 25.25 -4.54
N LYS A 439 11.13 25.47 -5.82
CA LYS A 439 11.12 26.83 -6.39
C LYS A 439 9.72 27.40 -6.40
N ALA A 440 9.55 28.38 -5.52
CA ALA A 440 8.50 29.37 -5.49
C ALA A 440 8.22 29.96 -6.88
N ALA A 441 6.95 30.22 -7.15
CA ALA A 441 6.50 30.95 -8.32
C ALA A 441 7.10 32.37 -8.34
N PRO A 442 7.56 32.88 -9.49
CA PRO A 442 7.67 34.30 -9.71
C PRO A 442 6.43 34.84 -10.42
N ASP A 443 6.02 35.98 -9.90
CA ASP A 443 4.95 36.88 -10.31
C ASP A 443 5.05 37.36 -11.76
N MET A 444 3.90 37.81 -12.26
CA MET A 444 3.73 38.51 -13.53
C MET A 444 4.52 39.84 -13.56
N GLU A 445 5.40 40.01 -14.55
CA GLU A 445 5.67 41.33 -15.13
C GLU A 445 5.45 41.34 -16.65
N ARG A 446 4.87 42.45 -17.11
CA ARG A 446 4.28 42.69 -18.43
C ARG A 446 5.32 43.06 -19.50
N GLN A 447 5.14 42.44 -20.68
CA GLN A 447 5.23 43.00 -22.05
C GLN A 447 6.59 43.56 -22.57
N PRO A 448 6.80 43.78 -23.90
CA PRO A 448 5.87 43.63 -25.03
C PRO A 448 6.36 42.83 -26.26
N SER A 449 5.36 42.46 -27.06
CA SER A 449 5.33 42.19 -28.50
C SER A 449 6.51 42.61 -29.40
N ARG A 450 6.92 41.70 -30.30
CA ARG A 450 7.19 42.03 -31.70
C ARG A 450 6.81 40.86 -32.62
N ASN A 451 5.98 41.18 -33.60
CA ASN A 451 5.49 40.31 -34.65
C ASN A 451 6.49 40.27 -35.84
N PRO A 452 6.28 39.34 -36.79
CA PRO A 452 7.30 38.73 -37.64
C PRO A 452 7.46 39.46 -38.97
N ASP A 453 8.61 39.31 -39.63
CA ASP A 453 8.63 39.12 -41.08
C ASP A 453 9.98 38.64 -41.62
N GLU A 454 9.86 37.82 -42.68
CA GLU A 454 10.72 37.66 -43.87
C GLU A 454 12.26 37.60 -43.69
N GLY A 455 12.99 36.63 -44.23
CA GLY A 455 12.73 35.59 -45.20
C GLY A 455 14.09 35.07 -45.68
N ALA A 456 14.22 33.77 -45.91
CA ALA A 456 15.33 33.22 -46.68
C ALA A 456 14.92 31.87 -47.29
N GLU A 457 14.75 31.88 -48.60
CA GLU A 457 14.59 30.70 -49.43
C GLU A 457 15.87 29.86 -49.49
N LYS A 458 15.65 28.54 -49.51
CA LYS A 458 16.38 27.48 -50.23
C LYS A 458 17.90 27.35 -50.07
N LEU A 459 18.29 26.26 -49.40
CA LEU A 459 19.18 25.29 -50.02
C LEU A 459 18.57 23.88 -49.91
N ALA A 460 18.28 23.30 -51.08
CA ALA A 460 18.19 21.86 -51.24
C ALA A 460 19.59 21.28 -51.04
N GLY A 461 19.74 20.43 -50.02
CA GLY A 461 20.98 19.72 -49.69
C GLY A 461 20.68 18.26 -49.40
N GLN A 462 20.83 17.45 -50.45
CA GLN A 462 21.29 16.05 -50.46
C GLN A 462 21.00 15.19 -49.22
N ALA A 463 20.04 14.28 -49.38
CA ALA A 463 19.85 13.12 -48.54
C ALA A 463 21.15 12.30 -48.46
N SER A 464 21.73 12.22 -47.28
CA SER A 464 22.71 11.20 -46.91
C SER A 464 21.95 9.96 -46.43
N PRO A 465 22.26 8.74 -46.90
CA PRO A 465 21.63 7.53 -46.38
C PRO A 465 22.23 7.24 -45.00
N GLY A 466 21.52 7.58 -43.92
CA GLY A 466 21.95 7.13 -42.58
C GLY A 466 21.55 7.94 -41.35
N GLN A 467 20.73 9.00 -41.43
CA GLN A 467 20.17 9.61 -40.22
C GLN A 467 18.65 9.39 -40.19
N SER A 468 18.23 8.36 -39.45
CA SER A 468 16.82 8.12 -39.15
C SER A 468 16.23 9.36 -38.48
N SER A 469 15.12 9.87 -39.00
CA SER A 469 14.43 10.97 -38.35
C SER A 469 13.84 10.51 -37.02
N SER A 470 13.67 11.42 -36.05
CA SER A 470 13.06 11.09 -34.75
C SER A 470 11.65 10.47 -34.87
N GLY A 471 10.94 10.72 -35.98
CA GLY A 471 9.66 10.09 -36.30
C GLY A 471 9.81 8.65 -36.79
N GLU A 472 10.87 8.32 -37.53
CA GLU A 472 11.17 6.95 -37.99
C GLU A 472 11.65 6.08 -36.83
N GLU A 473 12.46 6.64 -35.93
CA GLU A 473 12.89 5.96 -34.70
C GLU A 473 11.69 5.67 -33.78
N PHE A 474 10.78 6.65 -33.64
CA PHE A 474 9.50 6.45 -32.97
C PHE A 474 8.66 5.35 -33.62
N LEU A 475 8.58 5.33 -34.95
CA LEU A 475 7.82 4.32 -35.68
C LEU A 475 8.41 2.91 -35.49
N ALA A 476 9.74 2.79 -35.52
CA ALA A 476 10.44 1.53 -35.25
C ALA A 476 10.21 1.05 -33.81
N TRP A 477 10.28 1.97 -32.84
CA TRP A 477 9.96 1.69 -31.45
C TRP A 477 8.51 1.23 -31.28
N LEU A 478 7.55 1.90 -31.92
CA LEU A 478 6.13 1.55 -31.83
C LEU A 478 5.86 0.17 -32.42
N ARG A 479 6.39 -0.14 -33.60
CA ARG A 479 6.29 -1.47 -34.24
C ARG A 479 6.92 -2.56 -33.37
N GLY A 480 8.13 -2.31 -32.84
CA GLY A 480 8.81 -3.24 -31.94
C GLY A 480 8.04 -3.47 -30.64
N GLY A 481 7.45 -2.41 -30.08
CA GLY A 481 6.63 -2.46 -28.88
C GLY A 481 5.33 -3.23 -29.05
N LEU A 482 4.66 -3.09 -30.21
CA LEU A 482 3.47 -3.87 -30.56
C LEU A 482 3.79 -5.35 -30.83
N LYS A 483 4.97 -5.64 -31.40
CA LYS A 483 5.45 -7.01 -31.63
C LYS A 483 5.79 -7.74 -30.33
N THR A 484 6.46 -7.05 -29.40
CA THR A 484 6.91 -7.61 -28.12
C THR A 484 5.87 -7.51 -27.01
N HIS A 485 4.66 -6.99 -27.30
CA HIS A 485 3.61 -6.70 -26.32
C HIS A 485 4.01 -5.69 -25.22
N LYS A 486 5.12 -4.97 -25.38
CA LYS A 486 5.54 -3.87 -24.50
C LYS A 486 4.61 -2.65 -24.63
N VAL A 487 4.11 -2.39 -25.84
CA VAL A 487 3.05 -1.41 -26.09
C VAL A 487 1.72 -2.16 -26.13
N LEU A 488 0.92 -1.99 -25.08
CA LEU A 488 -0.39 -2.62 -24.97
C LEU A 488 -1.36 -2.04 -26.02
N MET A 489 -2.17 -2.92 -26.61
CA MET A 489 -3.24 -2.61 -27.55
C MET A 489 -4.60 -3.02 -26.95
N ASN A 490 -5.64 -2.19 -27.12
CA ASN A 490 -7.03 -2.45 -26.68
C ASN A 490 -7.28 -2.62 -25.18
N ASP A 491 -6.33 -2.25 -24.33
CA ASP A 491 -6.51 -2.16 -22.88
C ASP A 491 -7.03 -0.77 -22.45
N SER A 492 -7.70 -0.68 -21.30
CA SER A 492 -8.10 0.56 -20.64
C SER A 492 -7.03 1.66 -20.56
N LYS A 493 -5.74 1.29 -20.47
CA LYS A 493 -4.60 2.23 -20.44
C LYS A 493 -3.71 2.16 -21.68
N ALA A 494 -4.12 1.43 -22.73
CA ALA A 494 -3.34 1.23 -23.95
C ALA A 494 -2.96 2.54 -24.66
N LEU A 495 -1.85 2.51 -25.39
CA LEU A 495 -1.41 3.62 -26.23
C LEU A 495 -1.88 3.49 -27.68
N VAL A 496 -2.36 2.30 -28.05
CA VAL A 496 -2.91 1.99 -29.36
C VAL A 496 -4.24 1.27 -29.18
N HIS A 497 -5.27 1.67 -29.92
CA HIS A 497 -6.55 0.98 -29.96
C HIS A 497 -6.93 0.66 -31.39
N ALA A 498 -7.43 -0.53 -31.65
CA ALA A 498 -8.07 -0.87 -32.91
C ALA A 498 -9.50 -0.33 -32.92
N VAL A 499 -9.88 0.36 -33.99
CA VAL A 499 -11.22 0.92 -34.19
C VAL A 499 -11.54 0.96 -35.68
N ASP A 500 -12.68 0.39 -36.08
CA ASP A 500 -13.12 0.26 -37.46
C ASP A 500 -12.03 -0.30 -38.41
N GLY A 501 -11.29 -1.32 -37.97
CA GLY A 501 -10.23 -1.97 -38.75
C GLY A 501 -8.92 -1.19 -38.88
N MET A 502 -8.79 -0.04 -38.23
CA MET A 502 -7.58 0.79 -38.19
C MET A 502 -7.01 0.91 -36.78
N LEU A 503 -5.77 1.40 -36.67
CA LEU A 503 -5.09 1.60 -35.40
C LEU A 503 -5.04 3.07 -35.00
N MET A 504 -5.69 3.39 -33.89
CA MET A 504 -5.65 4.68 -33.25
C MET A 504 -4.45 4.77 -32.30
N VAL A 505 -3.50 5.64 -32.63
CA VAL A 505 -2.31 5.96 -31.84
C VAL A 505 -2.61 7.17 -30.94
N VAL A 506 -2.68 6.95 -29.62
CA VAL A 506 -3.21 7.92 -28.63
C VAL A 506 -2.19 9.01 -28.32
N SER A 507 -2.51 10.26 -28.67
CA SER A 507 -1.65 11.44 -28.47
C SER A 507 -2.16 12.30 -27.29
N PRO A 508 -1.29 12.90 -26.46
CA PRO A 508 0.18 12.93 -26.55
C PRO A 508 0.90 11.75 -25.85
N ARG A 509 0.12 10.84 -25.25
CA ARG A 509 0.64 9.81 -24.32
C ARG A 509 1.67 8.88 -24.95
N VAL A 510 1.46 8.46 -26.19
CA VAL A 510 2.40 7.57 -26.90
C VAL A 510 3.77 8.22 -27.13
N PHE A 511 3.80 9.51 -27.48
CA PHE A 511 5.03 10.25 -27.75
C PHE A 511 5.78 10.58 -26.46
N LYS A 512 5.06 10.94 -25.40
CA LYS A 512 5.63 11.13 -24.06
C LYS A 512 6.30 9.86 -23.55
N ARG A 513 5.63 8.71 -23.72
CA ARG A 513 6.19 7.40 -23.34
C ARG A 513 7.43 7.05 -24.15
N TYR A 514 7.44 7.31 -25.45
CA TYR A 514 8.64 7.14 -26.27
C TYR A 514 9.81 8.02 -25.80
N CYS A 515 9.58 9.33 -25.57
CA CYS A 515 10.63 10.23 -25.09
C CYS A 515 11.16 9.83 -23.71
N GLN A 516 10.27 9.41 -22.81
CA GLN A 516 10.65 8.92 -21.48
C GLN A 516 11.55 7.68 -21.60
N GLU A 517 11.26 6.77 -22.54
CA GLU A 517 12.02 5.53 -22.71
C GLU A 517 13.38 5.74 -23.40
N VAL A 518 13.45 6.64 -24.38
CA VAL A 518 14.67 6.87 -25.17
C VAL A 518 15.59 7.92 -24.56
N SER A 519 15.03 8.96 -23.94
CA SER A 519 15.79 10.10 -23.41
C SER A 519 15.72 10.27 -21.89
N GLY A 520 14.90 9.48 -21.19
CA GLY A 520 14.72 9.58 -19.74
C GLY A 520 13.88 10.79 -19.28
N GLU A 521 13.46 11.64 -20.22
CA GLU A 521 12.59 12.79 -19.97
C GLU A 521 11.41 12.81 -20.95
N GLU A 522 10.22 13.26 -20.49
CA GLU A 522 9.08 13.48 -21.39
C GLU A 522 9.25 14.73 -22.28
N LYS A 523 10.25 15.59 -22.04
CA LYS A 523 10.46 16.84 -22.80
C LYS A 523 10.85 16.50 -24.24
N GLY A 524 10.34 17.27 -25.21
CA GLY A 524 10.60 17.04 -26.64
C GLY A 524 9.58 16.17 -27.38
N TRP A 525 8.54 15.64 -26.71
CA TRP A 525 7.49 14.82 -27.37
C TRP A 525 6.77 15.52 -28.54
N LYS A 526 6.68 16.85 -28.51
CA LYS A 526 6.10 17.65 -29.62
C LYS A 526 6.93 17.54 -30.89
N GLU A 527 8.25 17.55 -30.77
CA GLU A 527 9.17 17.45 -31.92
C GLU A 527 9.10 16.06 -32.54
N VAL A 528 9.01 15.01 -31.71
CA VAL A 528 8.80 13.64 -32.18
C VAL A 528 7.42 13.50 -32.85
N GLN A 529 6.38 14.09 -32.28
CA GLN A 529 5.03 14.08 -32.85
C GLN A 529 4.99 14.80 -34.21
N ASP A 530 5.60 15.98 -34.31
CA ASP A 530 5.68 16.73 -35.57
C ASP A 530 6.49 15.97 -36.62
N SER A 531 7.55 15.27 -36.20
CA SER A 531 8.37 14.40 -37.05
C SER A 531 7.57 13.20 -37.56
N PHE A 532 6.79 12.53 -36.69
CA PHE A 532 5.88 11.45 -37.07
C PHE A 532 4.78 11.92 -38.04
N GLN A 533 4.20 13.11 -37.80
CA GLN A 533 3.16 13.66 -38.68
C GLN A 533 3.69 13.96 -40.10
N LYS A 534 4.98 14.27 -40.25
CA LYS A 534 5.63 14.46 -41.56
C LYS A 534 5.78 13.16 -42.35
N LEU A 535 5.72 12.00 -41.70
CA LEU A 535 5.70 10.69 -42.37
C LEU A 535 4.40 10.41 -43.11
N LYS A 536 3.33 11.18 -42.85
CA LYS A 536 2.03 11.12 -43.54
C LYS A 536 1.37 9.73 -43.53
N LEU A 537 1.68 8.91 -42.53
CA LEU A 537 1.05 7.59 -42.32
C LEU A 537 -0.35 7.69 -41.71
N HIS A 538 -0.69 8.83 -41.11
CA HIS A 538 -2.00 9.04 -40.49
C HIS A 538 -3.05 9.48 -41.51
N LYS A 539 -4.27 8.97 -41.37
CA LYS A 539 -5.45 9.43 -42.11
C LYS A 539 -5.91 10.78 -41.56
N LYS A 540 -6.33 11.68 -42.45
CA LYS A 540 -6.95 12.96 -42.05
C LYS A 540 -8.40 12.73 -41.60
N ASN A 541 -8.87 13.56 -40.68
CA ASN A 541 -10.26 13.60 -40.26
C ASN A 541 -11.12 14.35 -41.30
N LYS A 542 -12.44 14.37 -41.09
CA LYS A 542 -13.40 15.02 -42.00
C LYS A 542 -13.22 16.54 -42.13
N ASP A 543 -12.63 17.17 -41.13
CA ASP A 543 -12.30 18.60 -41.13
C ASP A 543 -10.92 18.90 -41.75
N GLY A 544 -10.24 17.89 -42.31
CA GLY A 544 -8.91 18.00 -42.91
C GLY A 544 -7.74 18.05 -41.90
N GLY A 545 -8.03 17.91 -40.61
CA GLY A 545 -7.08 17.82 -39.52
C GLY A 545 -6.48 16.42 -39.33
N SER A 546 -5.37 16.33 -38.59
CA SER A 546 -4.63 15.07 -38.39
C SER A 546 -5.09 14.25 -37.18
N PHE A 547 -5.97 14.79 -36.33
CA PHE A 547 -6.43 14.15 -35.10
C PHE A 547 -7.86 13.66 -35.22
N HIS A 548 -8.08 12.42 -34.83
CA HIS A 548 -9.40 11.81 -34.71
C HIS A 548 -9.80 11.73 -33.25
N LYS A 549 -11.09 11.86 -32.98
CA LYS A 549 -11.69 11.68 -31.66
C LYS A 549 -12.51 10.40 -31.62
N VAL A 550 -12.34 9.66 -30.54
CA VAL A 550 -13.15 8.47 -30.24
C VAL A 550 -13.84 8.62 -28.91
N LYS A 551 -15.04 8.05 -28.80
CA LYS A 551 -15.84 7.99 -27.58
C LYS A 551 -15.55 6.68 -26.89
N VAL A 552 -15.21 6.74 -25.61
CA VAL A 552 -15.04 5.56 -24.77
C VAL A 552 -16.38 5.28 -24.08
N VAL A 553 -16.92 4.09 -24.33
CA VAL A 553 -18.20 3.60 -23.80
C VAL A 553 -17.89 2.48 -22.80
N GLY A 554 -17.86 2.82 -21.51
CA GLY A 554 -17.62 1.87 -20.41
C GLY A 554 -18.85 1.64 -19.52
N PRO A 555 -18.81 0.64 -18.61
CA PRO A 555 -19.93 0.27 -17.73
C PRO A 555 -20.31 1.34 -16.69
N ASN A 556 -19.43 2.30 -16.42
CA ASN A 556 -19.76 3.51 -15.67
C ASN A 556 -20.33 4.58 -16.61
N LYS A 557 -21.51 5.13 -16.32
CA LYS A 557 -22.29 6.08 -17.14
C LYS A 557 -21.63 7.44 -17.47
N LYS A 558 -20.30 7.58 -17.42
CA LYS A 558 -19.56 8.79 -17.83
C LYS A 558 -18.77 8.49 -19.12
N SER A 559 -19.20 9.04 -20.25
CA SER A 559 -18.45 8.94 -21.50
C SER A 559 -17.23 9.86 -21.49
N SER A 560 -16.03 9.32 -21.72
CA SER A 560 -14.81 10.09 -21.96
C SER A 560 -14.44 10.06 -23.45
N THR A 561 -13.67 11.04 -23.90
CA THR A 561 -13.20 11.13 -25.30
C THR A 561 -11.69 11.04 -25.35
N LEU A 562 -11.16 10.21 -26.26
CA LEU A 562 -9.73 10.11 -26.55
C LEU A 562 -9.44 10.74 -27.92
N SER A 563 -8.23 11.26 -28.08
CA SER A 563 -7.77 11.86 -29.34
C SER A 563 -6.42 11.28 -29.78
N GLY A 564 -6.25 11.09 -31.08
CA GLY A 564 -5.06 10.43 -31.61
C GLY A 564 -4.99 10.41 -33.13
N TYR A 565 -3.95 9.77 -33.66
CA TYR A 565 -3.77 9.57 -35.09
C TYR A 565 -4.37 8.23 -35.49
N LEU A 566 -5.10 8.18 -36.61
CA LEU A 566 -5.62 6.94 -37.16
C LEU A 566 -4.66 6.46 -38.25
N VAL A 567 -4.11 5.26 -38.11
CA VAL A 567 -3.06 4.70 -38.97
C VAL A 567 -3.53 3.36 -39.52
N GLY A 568 -3.11 3.04 -40.75
CA GLY A 568 -3.40 1.75 -41.36
C GLY A 568 -2.81 0.61 -40.52
N LYS A 569 -3.51 -0.51 -40.46
CA LYS A 569 -3.04 -1.70 -39.74
C LYS A 569 -1.69 -2.19 -40.29
N ASP A 570 -1.57 -2.24 -41.62
CA ASP A 570 -0.39 -2.74 -42.33
C ASP A 570 0.83 -1.82 -42.18
N ASP A 571 0.61 -0.55 -41.81
CA ASP A 571 1.69 0.40 -41.53
C ASP A 571 2.34 0.18 -40.15
N LEU A 572 1.68 -0.53 -39.24
CA LEU A 572 2.15 -0.73 -37.86
C LEU A 572 2.28 -2.20 -37.44
N MET A 573 1.64 -3.12 -38.15
CA MET A 573 1.55 -4.54 -37.81
C MET A 573 1.92 -5.43 -39.00
N GLU A 574 2.35 -6.66 -38.74
CA GLU A 574 2.63 -7.68 -39.78
C GLU A 574 1.32 -8.17 -40.42
N GLU A 575 1.33 -8.41 -41.74
CA GLU A 575 0.13 -8.68 -42.58
C GLU A 575 -0.76 -9.83 -42.04
N ASP A 576 -0.16 -10.86 -41.41
CA ASP A 576 -0.88 -12.06 -40.96
C ASP A 576 -1.52 -11.94 -39.57
N LYS A 577 -1.32 -10.84 -38.83
CA LYS A 577 -1.83 -10.73 -37.45
C LYS A 577 -3.26 -10.22 -37.44
N VAL A 578 -4.23 -11.06 -37.03
CA VAL A 578 -5.63 -10.63 -36.86
C VAL A 578 -5.72 -9.66 -35.68
N VAL A 579 -6.28 -8.48 -35.92
CA VAL A 579 -6.52 -7.45 -34.90
C VAL A 579 -8.03 -7.29 -34.76
N PHE A 580 -8.53 -7.41 -33.55
CA PHE A 580 -9.94 -7.19 -33.23
C PHE A 580 -10.14 -5.74 -32.79
N ASP A 581 -11.21 -5.12 -33.25
CA ASP A 581 -11.59 -3.77 -32.82
C ASP A 581 -11.91 -3.75 -31.32
N ASN A 582 -11.62 -2.62 -30.68
CA ASN A 582 -11.93 -2.41 -29.27
C ASN A 582 -13.44 -2.18 -29.11
N PRO A 583 -14.18 -3.08 -28.41
CA PRO A 583 -15.64 -2.99 -28.29
C PRO A 583 -16.11 -1.81 -27.41
N PHE A 584 -15.19 -1.12 -26.74
CA PHE A 584 -15.49 -0.01 -25.83
C PHE A 584 -15.14 1.36 -26.42
N ILE A 585 -14.76 1.43 -27.70
CA ILE A 585 -14.36 2.68 -28.35
C ILE A 585 -15.05 2.81 -29.70
N ASP A 586 -15.77 3.92 -29.88
CA ASP A 586 -16.45 4.27 -31.13
C ASP A 586 -15.85 5.54 -31.73
N LEU A 587 -15.55 5.54 -33.04
CA LEU A 587 -15.07 6.72 -33.75
C LEU A 587 -16.17 7.79 -33.85
N ILE A 588 -15.93 8.96 -33.24
CA ILE A 588 -16.91 10.07 -33.24
C ILE A 588 -16.97 10.74 -34.60
N ASP A 589 -15.82 10.81 -35.28
CA ASP A 589 -15.69 11.58 -36.52
C ASP A 589 -16.27 10.83 -37.74
N GLY A 590 -16.83 9.62 -37.56
CA GLY A 590 -17.47 8.77 -38.57
C GLY A 590 -16.50 8.21 -39.59
N LYS A 591 -16.79 7.01 -40.10
CA LYS A 591 -15.91 6.20 -40.96
C LYS A 591 -15.18 7.05 -42.01
N PRO A 592 -13.84 6.92 -42.14
CA PRO A 592 -13.12 7.57 -43.23
C PRO A 592 -13.64 7.05 -44.56
N GLU A 593 -13.77 7.94 -45.55
CA GLU A 593 -13.98 7.52 -46.94
C GLU A 593 -12.78 6.67 -47.38
N GLU A 594 -13.08 5.54 -48.05
CA GLU A 594 -12.12 4.50 -48.47
C GLU A 594 -10.94 5.05 -49.30
#